data_AF-A0A3M1GY75-F1
#
_entry.id   AF-A0A3M1GY75-F1
#
_cell.length_a   1.000
_cell.length_b   1.000
_cell.length_c   1.000
_cell.angle_alpha   90.00
_cell.angle_beta   90.00
_cell.angle_gamma   90.00
#
_symmetry.space_group_name_H-M   'P 1'
#
loop_
_entity.id
_entity.type
_entity.pdbx_description
1 polymer ?
#
loop_
_entity_poly.entity_id
_entity_poly.type
_entity_poly.pdbx_seq_one_letter_code
_entity_poly.pdbx_strand_id
1 'polypeptide(L)' 'MSDVEKAQVKPEDIHLPANSYWPLVLAIGFGLIVAGLALNIVMVIIGVVITLTAAVGWVIEPPIPEE' A
#
# COMPACT_ATOMS: atom_id res chain seq x y z
N MET A 1 24.31 1.63 35.94
CA MET A 1 23.39 0.93 35.03
C MET A 1 21.96 1.42 35.30
N SER A 2 21.73 2.72 35.15
CA SER A 2 20.46 3.40 35.49
C SER A 2 20.04 4.42 34.41
N ASP A 3 20.97 4.82 33.55
CA ASP A 3 20.74 5.80 32.48
C ASP A 3 20.09 5.18 31.22
N VAL A 4 20.00 3.85 31.16
CA VAL A 4 19.42 3.11 30.03
C VAL A 4 17.88 3.05 30.08
N GLU A 5 17.26 3.34 31.24
CA GLU A 5 15.81 3.12 31.45
C GLU A 5 14.91 4.28 30.97
N LYS A 6 15.46 5.47 30.67
CA LYS A 6 14.66 6.68 30.41
C LYS A 6 14.80 7.31 29.03
N ALA A 7 15.26 6.57 28.03
CA ALA A 7 15.05 6.98 26.64
C ALA A 7 13.56 6.75 26.29
N GLN A 8 12.66 7.59 26.81
CA GLN A 8 11.29 7.66 26.30
C GLN A 8 11.37 8.19 24.88
N VAL A 9 11.41 7.28 23.91
CA VAL A 9 11.27 7.60 22.50
C VAL A 9 9.91 8.25 22.33
N LYS A 10 9.91 9.55 22.09
CA LYS A 10 8.69 10.30 21.89
C LYS A 10 8.06 9.83 20.57
N PRO A 11 6.75 9.58 20.50
CA PRO A 11 6.10 9.10 19.26
C PRO A 11 6.36 10.02 18.06
N GLU A 12 6.54 11.32 18.33
CA GLU A 12 6.92 12.39 17.40
C GLU A 12 8.31 12.20 16.75
N ASP A 13 9.23 11.47 17.38
CA ASP A 13 10.52 11.07 16.78
C ASP A 13 10.40 9.80 15.91
N ILE A 14 9.24 9.12 15.95
CA ILE A 14 8.95 7.92 15.17
C ILE A 14 8.15 8.34 13.94
N HIS A 15 8.85 8.61 12.83
CA HIS A 15 8.23 8.77 11.52
C HIS A 15 7.71 7.41 11.01
N LEU A 16 6.55 6.99 11.48
CA LEU A 16 5.81 5.89 10.86
C LEU A 16 5.21 6.39 9.54
N PRO A 17 5.39 5.70 8.41
CA PRO A 17 4.69 6.06 7.19
C PRO A 17 3.18 5.96 7.44
N ALA A 18 2.42 6.89 6.87
CA ALA A 18 0.97 6.84 6.92
C ALA A 18 0.43 5.50 6.37
N ASN A 19 -0.72 5.09 6.88
CA ASN A 19 -1.37 3.85 6.46
C ASN A 19 -1.92 3.96 5.03
N SER A 20 -1.23 3.37 4.06
CA SER A 20 -1.70 3.33 2.67
C SER A 20 -2.39 2.00 2.36
N TYR A 21 -3.60 2.08 1.77
CA TYR A 21 -4.34 0.89 1.31
C TYR A 21 -3.96 0.47 -0.12
N TRP A 22 -3.31 1.35 -0.89
CA TRP A 22 -2.95 1.09 -2.28
C TRP A 22 -2.04 -0.12 -2.52
N PRO A 23 -1.03 -0.44 -1.69
CA PRO A 23 -0.23 -1.66 -1.87
C PRO A 23 -1.09 -2.93 -1.90
N LEU A 24 -2.14 -2.99 -1.06
CA LEU A 24 -3.05 -4.13 -1.01
C LEU A 24 -3.90 -4.22 -2.30
N VAL A 25 -4.46 -3.11 -2.75
CA VAL A 25 -5.26 -3.05 -3.99
C VAL A 25 -4.42 -3.44 -5.20
N LEU A 26 -3.17 -2.97 -5.25
CA LEU A 26 -2.22 -3.31 -6.31
C LEU A 26 -1.94 -4.82 -6.35
N ALA A 27 -1.72 -5.45 -5.20
CA ALA A 27 -1.50 -6.89 -5.08
C ALA A 27 -2.71 -7.71 -5.55
N ILE A 28 -3.93 -7.26 -5.25
CA ILE A 28 -5.18 -7.89 -5.74
C ILE A 28 -5.24 -7.82 -7.27
N GLY A 29 -4.92 -6.67 -7.86
CA GLY A 29 -4.86 -6.49 -9.33
C GLY A 29 -3.89 -7.47 -9.99
N PHE A 30 -2.66 -7.57 -9.46
CA PHE A 30 -1.68 -8.54 -9.94
C PHE A 30 -2.13 -9.99 -9.77
N GLY A 31 -2.74 -10.31 -8.62
CA GLY A 31 -3.30 -11.63 -8.37
C GLY A 31 -4.38 -12.02 -9.40
N LEU A 32 -5.25 -11.08 -9.76
CA LEU A 32 -6.27 -11.28 -10.79
C LEU A 32 -5.68 -11.45 -12.19
N ILE A 33 -4.60 -10.74 -12.52
CA ILE A 33 -3.88 -10.95 -13.78
C ILE A 33 -3.35 -12.39 -13.84
N VAL A 34 -2.62 -12.82 -12.81
CA VAL A 34 -2.03 -14.17 -12.77
C VAL A 34 -3.12 -15.25 -12.80
N ALA A 35 -4.19 -15.09 -12.02
CA ALA A 35 -5.32 -16.02 -12.05
C ALA A 35 -6.04 -16.01 -13.41
N GLY A 36 -6.22 -14.85 -14.02
CA GLY A 36 -6.87 -14.68 -15.31
C GLY A 36 -6.12 -15.36 -16.45
N LEU A 37 -4.78 -15.36 -16.41
CA LEU A 37 -3.97 -16.08 -17.40
C LEU A 37 -4.29 -17.59 -17.44
N ALA A 38 -4.70 -18.18 -16.31
CA ALA A 38 -5.11 -19.58 -16.23
C ALA A 38 -6.60 -19.81 -16.51
N LEU A 39 -7.47 -18.84 -16.18
CA LEU A 39 -8.92 -19.02 -16.19
C LEU A 39 -9.60 -18.42 -17.43
N ASN A 40 -9.40 -17.13 -17.71
CA ASN A 40 -9.96 -16.44 -18.87
C ASN A 40 -9.40 -15.02 -19.03
N ILE A 41 -9.45 -14.50 -20.26
CA ILE A 41 -8.93 -13.18 -20.62
C ILE A 41 -9.69 -12.02 -19.95
N VAL A 42 -10.98 -12.19 -19.62
CA VAL A 42 -11.79 -11.13 -18.98
C VAL A 42 -11.23 -10.80 -17.61
N MET A 43 -10.83 -11.81 -16.82
CA MET A 43 -10.17 -11.60 -15.53
C MET A 43 -8.83 -10.87 -15.65
N VAL A 44 -8.06 -11.13 -16.72
CA VAL A 44 -6.81 -10.39 -16.99
C VAL A 44 -7.11 -8.90 -17.22
N ILE A 45 -8.10 -8.59 -18.04
CA ILE A 45 -8.50 -7.20 -18.32
C ILE A 45 -8.91 -6.49 -17.02
N ILE A 46 -9.74 -7.13 -16.19
CA ILE A 46 -10.14 -6.59 -14.89
C ILE A 46 -8.92 -6.34 -14.00
N GLY A 47 -8.01 -7.32 -13.91
CA GLY A 47 -6.78 -7.20 -13.12
C GLY A 47 -5.89 -6.04 -13.59
N VAL A 48 -5.72 -5.86 -14.91
CA VAL A 48 -4.95 -4.75 -15.49
C VAL A 48 -5.56 -3.39 -15.12
N VAL A 49 -6.88 -3.23 -15.24
CA VAL A 49 -7.57 -1.98 -14.88
C VAL A 49 -7.35 -1.66 -13.40
N ILE A 50 -7.49 -2.66 -12.52
CA ILE A 50 -7.26 -2.48 -11.08
C ILE A 50 -5.81 -2.09 -10.81
N THR A 51 -4.84 -2.82 -11.39
CA THR A 51 -3.41 -2.54 -11.20
C THR A 51 -3.03 -1.13 -11.63
N LEU A 52 -3.51 -0.68 -12.80
CA LEU A 52 -3.22 0.68 -13.30
C LEU A 52 -3.84 1.75 -12.41
N THR A 53 -5.10 1.57 -12.02
CA THR A 53 -5.81 2.51 -11.14
C THR A 53 -5.15 2.58 -9.78
N ALA A 54 -4.75 1.44 -9.23
CA ALA A 54 -4.05 1.36 -7.94
C ALA A 54 -2.68 2.03 -7.99
N ALA A 55 -1.91 1.80 -9.07
CA ALA A 55 -0.61 2.44 -9.23
C ALA A 55 -0.74 3.97 -9.32
N VAL A 56 -1.68 4.48 -10.13
CA VAL A 56 -1.91 5.92 -10.23
C VAL A 56 -2.38 6.50 -8.90
N GLY A 57 -3.37 5.87 -8.26
CA GLY A 57 -3.90 6.30 -6.97
C GLY A 57 -2.83 6.35 -5.86
N TRP A 58 -1.92 5.37 -5.86
CA TRP A 58 -0.82 5.34 -4.91
C TRP A 58 0.18 6.45 -5.14
N VAL A 59 0.50 6.75 -6.40
CA VAL A 59 1.46 7.81 -6.75
C VAL A 59 0.95 9.20 -6.35
N ILE A 60 -0.37 9.41 -6.38
CA ILE A 60 -0.99 10.70 -6.04
C ILE A 60 -1.44 10.80 -4.58
N GLU A 61 -1.30 9.74 -3.79
CA GLU A 61 -1.74 9.71 -2.40
C GLU A 61 -0.93 10.72 -1.56
N PRO A 62 -1.60 11.59 -0.77
CA PRO A 62 -0.89 12.50 0.12
C PRO A 62 -0.24 11.72 1.27
N PRO A 63 1.00 12.06 1.66
CA PRO A 63 1.74 11.33 2.70
C PRO A 63 1.18 11.53 4.12
N ILE A 64 0.32 12.54 4.32
CA ILE A 64 -0.26 12.90 5.61
C ILE A 64 -1.71 13.36 5.35
N PRO A 65 -2.72 12.87 6.10
CA PRO A 65 -4.07 13.40 6.03
C PRO A 65 -4.07 14.88 6.43
N GLU A 66 -4.63 15.75 5.59
CA GLU A 66 -4.82 17.17 5.93
C GLU A 66 -6.00 17.27 6.90
N GLU A 67 -5.76 17.81 8.11
CA GLU A 67 -6.78 17.99 9.16
C GLU A 67 -7.77 19.12 8.85
#